data_AF-A0A2A3Y239-F1
#
_entry.id   AF-A0A2A3Y239-F1
#
_cell.length_a   1.000
_cell.length_b   1.000
_cell.length_c   1.000
_cell.angle_alpha   90.00
_cell.angle_beta   90.00
_cell.angle_gamma   90.00
#
_symmetry.space_group_name_H-M   'P 1'
#
loop_
_entity.id
_entity.type
_entity.pdbx_description
1 polymer ?
#
loop_
_entity_poly.entity_id
_entity_poly.type
_entity_poly.pdbx_seq_one_letter_code
_entity_poly.pdbx_strand_id
1 'polypeptide(L)'
;MAERLNFNITFDGKEENVTGIYADLVKYDILRARNNFPKREDSDFLFMALVAYAALVRVGKVNSNTKVEDFLNTLEAIEPVEEEGAEADFQPESTE
;
A
#
# COMPACT_ATOMS: atom_id res chain seq x y z
N MET A 1 7.05 -10.41 13.28
CA MET A 1 6.02 -9.34 13.19
C MET A 1 6.01 -8.91 11.74
N ALA A 2 4.89 -9.02 11.02
CA ALA A 2 4.84 -8.56 9.64
C ALA A 2 4.66 -7.03 9.67
N GLU A 3 5.61 -6.30 9.08
CA GLU A 3 5.47 -4.86 8.85
C GLU A 3 4.17 -4.62 8.09
N ARG A 4 3.27 -3.83 8.70
CA ARG A 4 2.05 -3.38 8.04
C ARG A 4 2.40 -2.15 7.25
N LEU A 5 2.17 -2.20 5.94
CA LEU A 5 2.39 -1.07 5.07
C LEU A 5 1.05 -0.37 4.89
N ASN A 6 0.83 0.74 5.60
CA ASN A 6 -0.36 1.55 5.43
C ASN A 6 -0.14 2.57 4.31
N PHE A 7 -1.14 2.75 3.45
CA PHE A 7 -1.09 3.66 2.32
C PHE A 7 -2.36 4.52 2.29
N ASN A 8 -2.19 5.82 2.08
CA ASN A 8 -3.23 6.70 1.59
C ASN A 8 -3.09 6.80 0.07
N ILE A 9 -4.16 6.48 -0.65
CA ILE A 9 -4.17 6.43 -2.10
C ILE A 9 -5.28 7.33 -2.60
N THR A 10 -4.95 8.19 -3.56
CA THR A 10 -5.91 9.00 -4.30
C THR A 10 -6.01 8.48 -5.72
N PHE A 11 -7.18 7.97 -6.10
CA PHE A 11 -7.45 7.48 -7.44
C PHE A 11 -8.89 7.83 -7.86
N ASP A 12 -9.08 8.21 -9.12
CA ASP A 12 -10.41 8.57 -9.67
C ASP A 12 -11.14 9.62 -8.80
N GLY A 13 -10.40 10.62 -8.29
CA GLY A 13 -10.89 11.64 -7.38
C GLY A 13 -11.35 11.14 -5.99
N LYS A 14 -11.00 9.90 -5.60
CA LYS A 14 -11.32 9.31 -4.29
C LYS A 14 -10.07 9.05 -3.49
N GLU A 15 -10.11 9.42 -2.21
CA GLU A 15 -9.11 9.01 -1.23
C GLU A 15 -9.56 7.73 -0.51
N GLU A 16 -8.67 6.76 -0.46
CA GLU A 16 -8.86 5.52 0.27
C GLU A 16 -7.61 5.19 1.09
N ASN A 17 -7.83 4.75 2.33
CA ASN A 17 -6.77 4.22 3.17
C ASN A 17 -6.79 2.68 3.08
N VAL A 18 -5.63 2.08 2.79
CA VAL A 18 -5.48 0.62 2.78
C VAL A 18 -4.22 0.17 3.48
N THR A 19 -4.34 -0.95 4.18
CA THR A 19 -3.21 -1.67 4.76
C THR A 19 -2.81 -2.82 3.84
N GLY A 20 -1.59 -2.74 3.31
CA GLY A 20 -0.89 -3.84 2.64
C GLY A 20 -0.48 -4.92 3.63
N ILE A 21 -0.76 -6.17 3.25
CA ILE A 21 -0.32 -7.37 3.99
C ILE A 21 0.68 -8.17 3.15
N TYR A 22 1.31 -9.17 3.75
CA TYR A 22 2.27 -10.02 3.06
C TYR A 22 1.73 -10.65 1.77
N ALA A 23 0.45 -11.03 1.74
CA ALA A 23 -0.19 -11.58 0.53
C ALA A 23 -0.22 -10.57 -0.63
N ASP A 24 -0.25 -9.27 -0.35
CA ASP A 24 -0.24 -8.22 -1.37
C ASP A 24 1.18 -8.04 -1.94
N LEU A 25 2.22 -8.25 -1.14
CA LEU A 25 3.62 -8.29 -1.59
C LEU A 25 3.87 -9.48 -2.55
N VAL A 26 3.32 -10.66 -2.23
CA VAL A 26 3.39 -11.82 -3.13
C VAL A 26 2.68 -11.52 -4.46
N LYS A 27 1.52 -10.87 -4.41
CA LYS A 27 0.81 -10.43 -5.62
C LYS A 27 1.62 -9.40 -6.41
N TYR A 28 2.31 -8.48 -5.75
CA TYR A 28 3.21 -7.54 -6.40
C TYR A 28 4.27 -8.27 -7.22
N ASP A 29 4.96 -9.28 -6.67
CA ASP A 29 6.00 -10.01 -7.41
C ASP A 29 5.45 -10.70 -8.66
N ILE A 30 4.25 -11.26 -8.56
CA ILE A 30 3.55 -11.88 -9.70
C ILE A 30 3.18 -10.83 -10.75
N LEU A 31 2.60 -9.70 -10.32
CA LEU A 31 2.19 -8.61 -11.23
C LEU A 31 3.39 -7.95 -11.90
N ARG A 32 4.48 -7.74 -11.15
CA ARG A 32 5.74 -7.20 -11.67
C ARG A 32 6.30 -8.10 -12.76
N ALA A 33 6.43 -9.40 -12.48
CA ALA A 33 6.97 -10.36 -13.43
C ALA A 33 6.08 -10.50 -14.68
N ARG A 34 4.75 -10.46 -14.51
CA ARG A 34 3.80 -10.62 -15.62
C ARG A 34 3.79 -9.44 -16.58
N ASN A 35 3.99 -8.23 -16.07
CA ASN A 35 3.96 -7.00 -16.86
C ASN A 35 5.35 -6.41 -17.15
N ASN A 36 6.42 -7.13 -16.79
CA ASN A 36 7.81 -6.66 -16.90
C ASN A 36 8.04 -5.28 -16.24
N PHE A 37 7.40 -5.03 -15.10
CA PHE A 37 7.59 -3.77 -14.38
C PHE A 37 8.97 -3.72 -13.69
N PRO A 38 9.53 -2.51 -13.49
CA PRO A 38 10.79 -2.31 -12.77
C PRO A 38 10.76 -2.91 -11.36
N LYS A 39 11.95 -3.23 -10.84
CA LYS A 39 12.09 -3.66 -9.46
C LYS A 39 11.86 -2.47 -8.54
N ARG A 40 11.58 -2.76 -7.27
CA ARG A 40 11.43 -1.74 -6.22
C ARG A 40 12.60 -0.75 -6.21
N GLU A 41 13.83 -1.27 -6.30
CA GLU A 41 15.07 -0.48 -6.31
C GLU A 41 15.12 0.58 -7.43
N ASP A 42 14.43 0.33 -8.55
CA ASP A 42 14.40 1.23 -9.69
C ASP A 42 13.20 2.22 -9.63
N SER A 43 12.12 1.83 -8.93
CA SER A 43 10.92 2.66 -8.78
C SER A 43 10.10 2.27 -7.55
N ASP A 44 10.36 2.97 -6.44
CA ASP A 44 9.59 2.81 -5.21
C ASP A 44 8.12 3.20 -5.37
N PHE A 45 7.84 4.24 -6.18
CA PHE A 45 6.46 4.65 -6.48
C PHE A 45 5.66 3.52 -7.11
N LEU A 46 6.22 2.85 -8.11
CA LEU A 46 5.52 1.78 -8.82
C LEU A 46 5.36 0.54 -7.95
N PHE A 47 6.35 0.25 -7.09
CA PHE A 47 6.21 -0.77 -6.05
C PHE A 47 5.02 -0.47 -5.13
N MET A 48 4.96 0.73 -4.56
CA MET A 48 3.86 1.13 -3.68
C MET A 48 2.51 1.04 -4.39
N ALA A 49 2.42 1.55 -5.62
CA ALA A 49 1.20 1.52 -6.42
C ALA A 49 0.68 0.10 -6.69
N LEU A 50 1.57 -0.84 -6.97
CA LEU A 50 1.21 -2.25 -7.22
C LEU A 50 0.78 -2.97 -5.94
N VAL A 51 1.41 -2.69 -4.81
CA VAL A 51 1.03 -3.24 -3.50
C VAL A 51 -0.33 -2.67 -3.07
N ALA A 52 -0.51 -1.36 -3.22
CA ALA A 52 -1.76 -0.66 -3.03
C ALA A 52 -2.90 -1.25 -3.87
N TYR A 53 -2.66 -1.47 -5.17
CA TYR A 53 -3.61 -2.11 -6.06
C TYR A 53 -4.02 -3.50 -5.55
N ALA A 54 -3.05 -4.33 -5.16
CA ALA A 54 -3.32 -5.66 -4.63
C ALA A 54 -4.15 -5.63 -3.33
N ALA A 55 -3.87 -4.66 -2.46
CA ALA A 55 -4.63 -4.42 -1.23
C ALA A 55 -6.06 -3.95 -1.53
N LEU A 56 -6.24 -2.96 -2.43
CA LEU A 56 -7.55 -2.43 -2.85
C LEU A 56 -8.44 -3.51 -3.49
N VAL A 57 -7.88 -4.37 -4.34
CA VAL A 57 -8.61 -5.51 -4.92
C VAL A 57 -9.03 -6.50 -3.83
N ARG A 58 -8.15 -6.77 -2.86
CA ARG A 58 -8.44 -7.68 -1.74
C ARG A 58 -9.54 -7.14 -0.83
N VAL A 59 -9.54 -5.85 -0.52
CA VAL A 59 -10.59 -5.23 0.31
C VAL A 59 -11.87 -4.91 -0.48
N GLY A 60 -11.91 -5.22 -1.78
CA GLY A 60 -13.10 -5.05 -2.63
C GLY A 60 -13.37 -3.60 -3.04
N LYS A 61 -12.39 -2.70 -2.86
CA LYS A 61 -12.48 -1.29 -3.28
C LYS A 61 -12.23 -1.12 -4.77
N VAL A 62 -11.44 -2.01 -5.36
CA VAL A 62 -11.20 -2.11 -6.80
C VAL A 62 -11.67 -3.48 -7.29
N ASN A 63 -12.30 -3.52 -8.47
CA ASN A 63 -12.76 -4.76 -9.06
C ASN A 63 -11.58 -5.66 -9.45
N SER A 64 -11.65 -6.95 -9.12
CA SER A 64 -10.61 -7.92 -9.47
C SER A 64 -10.37 -8.09 -10.97
N ASN A 65 -11.33 -7.67 -11.80
CA ASN A 65 -11.22 -7.70 -13.26
C ASN A 65 -10.56 -6.46 -13.85
N THR A 66 -10.31 -5.41 -13.05
CA THR A 66 -9.60 -4.22 -13.50
C THR A 66 -8.17 -4.60 -13.89
N LYS A 67 -7.63 -4.03 -14.97
CA LYS A 67 -6.21 -4.22 -15.28
C LYS A 67 -5.38 -3.29 -14.41
N VAL A 68 -4.20 -3.76 -14.03
CA VAL A 68 -3.27 -2.96 -13.24
C VAL A 68 -2.87 -1.66 -13.97
N GLU A 69 -2.74 -1.71 -15.30
CA GLU A 69 -2.44 -0.55 -16.14
C GLU A 69 -3.55 0.51 -16.06
N ASP A 70 -4.83 0.07 -16.08
CA ASP A 70 -5.97 0.97 -15.95
C ASP A 70 -5.96 1.67 -14.58
N PHE A 71 -5.64 0.92 -13.52
CA PHE A 71 -5.50 1.50 -12.18
C PHE A 71 -4.36 2.54 -12.12
N LEU A 72 -3.19 2.23 -12.69
CA LEU A 72 -2.05 3.14 -12.71
C LEU A 72 -2.36 4.44 -13.47
N ASN A 73 -3.19 4.40 -14.50
CA ASN A 73 -3.63 5.60 -15.24
C ASN A 73 -4.62 6.46 -14.44
N THR A 74 -5.36 5.87 -13.50
CA THR A 74 -6.28 6.59 -12.59
C THR A 74 -5.63 7.03 -11.29
N LEU A 75 -4.39 6.62 -11.05
CA LEU A 75 -3.66 6.92 -9.83
C LEU A 75 -3.16 8.37 -9.87
N GLU A 76 -3.60 9.16 -8.89
CA GLU A 76 -3.22 10.57 -8.77
C GLU A 76 -2.11 10.74 -7.74
N ALA A 77 -2.25 10.08 -6.58
CA ALA A 77 -1.28 10.14 -5.51
C ALA A 77 -1.24 8.83 -4.72
N ILE A 78 -0.07 8.52 -4.15
CA ILE A 78 0.10 7.46 -3.16
C ILE A 78 1.13 7.90 -2.15
N GLU A 79 0.73 7.88 -0.88
CA GLU A 79 1.56 8.28 0.23
C GLU A 79 1.57 7.17 1.27
N PRO A 80 2.75 6.72 1.73
CA PRO A 80 2.82 5.82 2.87
C PRO A 80 2.30 6.58 4.10
N VAL A 81 1.38 5.95 4.82
CA VAL A 81 1.01 6.44 6.15
C VAL A 81 2.06 5.90 7.09
N GLU A 82 2.98 6.78 7.50
CA GLU A 82 3.78 6.52 8.70
C GLU A 82 2.77 6.31 9.84
N GLU A 83 2.70 5.09 10.36
CA GLU A 83 2.23 4.94 11.74
C GLU A 83 3.26 5.70 12.56
N GLU A 84 3.00 7.00 12.81
CA GLU A 84 3.59 7.72 13.93
C GLU A 84 3.60 6.74 15.07
N GLY A 85 4.81 6.48 15.57
CA GLY A 85 5.05 5.44 16.55
C GLY A 85 3.95 5.50 17.60
N ALA A 86 3.54 4.32 18.06
CA ALA A 86 3.02 4.24 19.41
C ALA A 86 4.02 5.01 20.29
N GLU A 87 3.73 6.28 20.57
CA GLU A 87 4.29 6.99 21.68
C GLU A 87 3.90 6.12 22.85
N ALA A 88 4.85 5.31 23.29
CA ALA A 88 4.76 4.65 24.56
C ALA A 88 4.61 5.80 25.55
N ASP A 89 3.37 6.03 25.97
CA ASP A 89 2.97 6.90 27.07
C ASP A 89 3.60 6.31 28.33
N PHE A 90 4.93 6.48 28.45
CA PHE A 90 5.70 6.09 29.62
C PHE A 90 5.42 7.15 30.65
N GLN A 91 4.27 7.03 31.33
CA GLN A 91 4.03 7.73 32.58
C GLN A 91 4.99 7.12 33.60
N PRO A 92 6.03 7.84 34.09
CA PRO A 92 6.64 7.43 35.34
C PRO A 92 5.55 7.63 36.40
N GLU A 93 5.00 6.53 36.94
CA GLU A 93 4.24 6.60 38.17
C GLU A 93 5.13 7.30 39.20
N SER A 94 4.78 8.56 39.52
CA SER A 94 5.25 9.23 40.72
C SER A 94 4.81 8.38 41.90
N THR A 95 5.71 7.53 42.38
CA THR A 95 5.52 6.81 43.63
C THR A 95 5.84 7.79 44.76
N GLU A 96 4.83 8.08 45.58
CA GLU A 96 4.90 8.87 46.82
C GLU A 96 5.94 8.34 47.83
#